data_AF-A0A4U9XMX4-F1
#
_entry.id   AF-A0A4U9XMX4-F1
#
_cell.length_a   1.000
_cell.length_b   1.000
_cell.length_c   1.000
_cell.angle_alpha   90.00
_cell.angle_beta   90.00
_cell.angle_gamma   90.00
#
_symmetry.space_group_name_H-M   'P 1'
#
loop_
_entity.id
_entity.type
_entity.pdbx_description
1 polymer ?
#
loop_
_entity_poly.entity_id
_entity_poly.type
_entity_poly.pdbx_seq_one_letter_code
_entity_poly.pdbx_strand_id
1 'polypeptide(L)'
;MSPHHVGESYSSENGSYLDRGRFSVIFRCSFENCLKYFVVEYVHNEPGKGESIDYSYRPPIKVKLPENIDNVSPVFVKIYSQATVAESEKLDQIAGVGYRKAAEFLIKDYVISKNQEDEEVIKKIMLGKVISDYLSDFPKLQALAKSVAWIGNDETHYVRRHDSKDLQDLKRFILASAQFIAADYDADDALSFTSPD
;
A
#
# COMPACT_ATOMS: atom_id res chain seq x y z
N MET A 1 -0.49 -31.70 -17.91
CA MET A 1 -0.06 -31.19 -19.22
C MET A 1 0.86 -29.99 -18.98
N SER A 2 2.04 -29.98 -19.59
CA SER A 2 3.01 -28.88 -19.46
C SER A 2 2.46 -27.56 -20.05
N PRO A 3 2.93 -26.39 -19.59
CA PRO A 3 2.58 -25.11 -20.21
C PRO A 3 2.84 -25.15 -21.72
N HIS A 4 1.90 -24.68 -22.54
CA HIS A 4 2.06 -24.61 -23.99
C HIS A 4 2.77 -23.29 -24.33
N HIS A 5 3.87 -23.38 -25.07
CA HIS A 5 4.57 -22.22 -25.65
C HIS A 5 3.70 -21.60 -26.75
N VAL A 6 3.38 -20.31 -26.64
CA VAL A 6 2.49 -19.63 -27.61
C VAL A 6 3.22 -18.51 -28.37
N GLY A 7 4.32 -17.98 -27.84
CA GLY A 7 5.15 -17.00 -28.54
C GLY A 7 6.31 -16.47 -27.69
N GLU A 8 7.33 -15.96 -28.39
CA GLU A 8 8.56 -15.40 -27.84
C GLU A 8 8.80 -13.99 -28.40
N SER A 9 9.36 -13.09 -27.58
CA SER A 9 9.85 -11.79 -28.03
C SER A 9 11.36 -11.71 -27.85
N TYR A 10 12.10 -11.33 -28.89
CA TYR A 10 13.54 -11.09 -28.85
C TYR A 10 13.81 -9.70 -28.28
N SER A 11 14.58 -9.57 -27.19
CA SER A 11 15.11 -8.27 -26.78
C SER A 11 16.27 -7.92 -27.70
N SER A 12 16.09 -6.90 -28.54
CA SER A 12 17.17 -6.26 -29.26
C SER A 12 17.93 -5.33 -28.30
N GLU A 13 18.68 -5.90 -27.36
CA GLU A 13 19.85 -5.17 -26.86
C GLU A 13 20.89 -5.24 -28.00
N ASN A 14 21.50 -4.10 -28.36
CA ASN A 14 22.42 -3.94 -29.51
C ASN A 14 23.73 -4.77 -29.40
N GLY A 15 23.73 -5.89 -28.69
CA GLY A 15 24.85 -6.81 -28.50
C GLY A 15 24.90 -7.93 -29.53
N SER A 16 26.06 -8.57 -29.61
CA SER A 16 26.26 -9.81 -30.36
C SER A 16 25.33 -10.91 -29.83
N TYR A 17 24.97 -11.90 -30.65
CA TYR A 17 24.26 -13.11 -30.19
C TYR A 17 25.07 -13.94 -29.17
N LEU A 18 26.34 -13.59 -28.97
CA LEU A 18 27.24 -14.12 -27.93
C LEU A 18 27.11 -13.37 -26.59
N ASP A 19 26.48 -12.19 -26.59
CA ASP A 19 26.26 -11.40 -25.38
C ASP A 19 25.05 -11.93 -24.61
N ARG A 20 25.03 -11.61 -23.31
CA ARG A 20 23.97 -12.02 -22.39
C ARG A 20 22.64 -11.43 -22.85
N GLY A 21 21.76 -12.24 -23.41
CA GLY A 21 20.47 -11.77 -23.94
C GLY A 21 19.32 -12.06 -22.98
N ARG A 22 18.32 -11.19 -23.03
CA ARG A 22 17.05 -11.34 -22.32
C ARG A 22 15.93 -11.57 -23.32
N PHE A 23 15.01 -12.46 -23.01
CA PHE A 23 13.80 -12.65 -23.81
C PHE A 23 12.63 -13.02 -22.92
N SER A 24 11.42 -12.74 -23.38
CA SER A 24 10.20 -13.08 -22.66
C SER A 24 9.39 -14.07 -23.48
N VAL A 25 8.85 -15.07 -22.78
CA VAL A 25 8.01 -16.09 -23.37
C VAL A 25 6.62 -16.00 -22.77
N ILE A 26 5.62 -15.98 -23.65
CA ILE A 26 4.21 -15.98 -23.26
C ILE A 26 3.74 -17.43 -23.17
N PHE A 27 3.33 -17.80 -21.96
CA PHE A 27 2.73 -19.08 -21.67
C PHE A 27 1.24 -18.95 -21.48
N ARG A 28 0.54 -20.05 -21.69
CA ARG A 28 -0.86 -20.22 -21.29
C ARG A 28 -0.96 -21.33 -20.25
N CYS A 29 -1.69 -21.07 -19.18
CA CYS A 29 -2.01 -22.07 -18.18
C CYS A 29 -2.74 -23.26 -18.83
N SER A 30 -2.23 -24.47 -18.64
CA SER A 30 -2.75 -25.69 -19.26
C SER A 30 -3.95 -26.29 -18.53
N PHE A 31 -4.30 -25.79 -17.35
CA PHE A 31 -5.51 -26.20 -16.64
C PHE A 31 -6.75 -25.63 -17.34
N GLU A 32 -7.72 -26.50 -17.65
CA GLU A 32 -8.95 -26.16 -18.37
C GLU A 32 -9.77 -25.06 -17.67
N ASN A 33 -9.73 -25.01 -16.34
CA ASN A 33 -10.44 -24.00 -15.54
C ASN A 33 -9.65 -22.68 -15.37
N CYS A 34 -8.41 -22.59 -15.85
CA CYS A 34 -7.60 -21.38 -15.77
C CYS A 34 -7.45 -20.73 -17.14
N LEU A 35 -6.74 -21.39 -18.08
CA LEU A 35 -6.51 -20.93 -19.45
C LEU A 35 -5.98 -19.48 -19.62
N LYS A 36 -5.51 -18.84 -18.55
CA LYS A 36 -4.96 -17.48 -18.54
C LYS A 36 -3.53 -17.46 -19.08
N TYR A 37 -3.16 -16.35 -19.72
CA TYR A 37 -1.81 -16.10 -20.18
C TYR A 37 -0.94 -15.54 -19.04
N PHE A 38 0.33 -15.90 -19.03
CA PHE A 38 1.36 -15.33 -18.16
C PHE A 38 2.69 -15.24 -18.91
N VAL A 39 3.60 -14.39 -18.43
CA VAL A 39 4.89 -14.13 -19.07
C VAL A 39 6.00 -14.54 -18.13
N VAL A 40 7.03 -15.19 -18.66
CA VAL A 40 8.27 -15.50 -17.93
C VAL A 40 9.44 -14.92 -18.71
N GLU A 41 10.32 -14.19 -18.01
CA GLU A 41 11.57 -13.73 -18.59
C GLU A 41 12.64 -14.82 -18.45
N TYR A 42 13.47 -14.94 -19.48
CA TYR A 42 14.65 -15.80 -19.50
C TYR A 42 15.89 -14.97 -19.79
N VAL A 43 17.01 -15.37 -19.16
CA VAL A 43 18.35 -14.88 -19.49
C VAL A 43 19.16 -16.02 -20.10
N HIS A 44 19.92 -15.76 -21.15
CA HIS A 44 20.89 -16.72 -21.66
C HIS A 44 22.32 -16.18 -21.52
N ASN A 45 23.25 -17.06 -21.13
CA ASN A 45 24.69 -16.78 -21.18
C ASN A 45 25.35 -17.42 -22.41
N GLU A 46 24.69 -18.41 -23.03
CA GLU A 46 25.13 -19.13 -24.23
C GLU A 46 23.93 -19.40 -25.14
N PRO A 47 24.11 -19.42 -26.48
CA PRO A 47 23.05 -19.83 -27.40
C PRO A 47 22.48 -21.22 -27.05
N GLY A 48 21.17 -21.33 -26.92
CA GLY A 48 20.47 -22.60 -26.63
C GLY A 48 20.33 -22.98 -25.16
N LYS A 49 20.83 -22.16 -24.21
CA LYS A 49 20.61 -22.35 -22.76
C LYS A 49 20.06 -21.08 -22.11
N GLY A 50 18.75 -21.06 -21.88
CA GLY A 50 18.07 -20.01 -21.13
C GLY A 50 17.74 -20.45 -19.70
N GLU A 51 18.08 -19.62 -18.71
CA GLU A 51 17.64 -19.76 -17.32
C GLU A 51 16.45 -18.82 -17.09
N SER A 52 15.37 -19.33 -16.50
CA SER A 52 14.22 -18.49 -16.15
C SER A 52 14.60 -17.53 -15.03
N ILE A 53 14.22 -16.27 -15.18
CA ILE A 53 14.36 -15.29 -14.10
C ILE A 53 13.10 -15.36 -13.23
N ASP A 54 13.29 -15.68 -11.96
CA ASP A 54 12.23 -15.58 -10.96
C ASP A 54 12.11 -14.13 -10.50
N TYR A 55 11.17 -13.38 -11.08
CA TYR A 55 10.75 -12.11 -10.49
C TYR A 55 9.24 -11.89 -10.63
N SER A 56 8.65 -11.34 -9.57
CA SER A 56 7.24 -10.96 -9.47
C SER A 56 7.07 -9.46 -9.72
N TYR A 57 7.60 -8.97 -10.84
CA TYR A 57 7.61 -7.54 -11.13
C TYR A 57 6.18 -7.09 -11.38
N ARG A 58 5.72 -6.22 -10.48
CA ARG A 58 4.52 -5.42 -10.67
C ARG A 58 5.01 -4.00 -10.90
N PRO A 59 4.63 -3.35 -12.02
CA PRO A 59 4.90 -1.94 -12.20
C PRO A 59 4.48 -1.19 -10.93
N PRO A 60 5.39 -0.43 -10.29
CA PRO A 60 5.07 0.22 -9.05
C PRO A 60 3.92 1.20 -9.29
N ILE A 61 2.85 1.06 -8.51
CA ILE A 61 1.73 1.99 -8.58
C ILE A 61 2.16 3.23 -7.82
N LYS A 62 2.26 4.34 -8.55
CA LYS A 62 2.55 5.63 -7.92
C LYS A 62 1.32 6.07 -7.13
N VAL A 63 1.35 5.87 -5.83
CA VAL A 63 0.33 6.41 -4.93
C VAL A 63 0.57 7.89 -4.75
N LYS A 64 -0.49 8.69 -4.93
CA LYS A 64 -0.47 10.11 -4.61
C LYS A 64 -0.87 10.28 -3.14
N LEU A 65 0.12 10.40 -2.27
CA LEU A 65 -0.05 10.77 -0.87
C LEU A 65 0.33 12.24 -0.66
N PRO A 66 -0.15 12.88 0.43
CA PRO A 66 0.27 14.24 0.79
C PRO A 66 1.79 14.33 0.95
N GLU A 67 2.36 15.50 0.65
CA GLU A 67 3.77 15.76 0.94
C GLU A 67 4.04 15.67 2.44
N ASN A 68 5.29 15.40 2.83
CA ASN A 68 5.75 15.29 4.23
C ASN A 68 5.09 14.19 5.09
N ILE A 69 4.09 13.46 4.58
CA ILE A 69 3.45 12.38 5.35
C ILE A 69 4.41 11.23 5.69
N ASP A 70 5.45 11.03 4.87
CA ASP A 70 6.51 10.04 5.11
C ASP A 70 7.37 10.41 6.33
N ASN A 71 7.48 11.71 6.65
CA ASN A 71 8.17 12.18 7.86
C ASN A 71 7.37 11.86 9.13
N VAL A 72 6.04 11.77 9.02
CA VAL A 72 5.16 11.43 10.15
C VAL A 72 4.99 9.92 10.31
N SER A 73 4.74 9.20 9.20
CA SER A 73 4.50 7.75 9.23
C SER A 73 5.00 7.06 7.95
N PRO A 74 6.30 6.69 7.88
CA PRO A 74 6.85 6.01 6.70
C PRO A 74 6.27 4.59 6.55
N VAL A 75 5.88 3.95 7.65
CA VAL A 75 5.26 2.63 7.63
C VAL A 75 3.84 2.70 7.06
N PHE A 76 3.08 3.77 7.32
CA PHE A 76 1.81 4.04 6.64
C PHE A 76 1.99 4.10 5.12
N VAL A 77 2.95 4.88 4.63
CA VAL A 77 3.23 5.03 3.18
C VAL A 77 3.47 3.67 2.54
N LYS A 78 4.28 2.83 3.18
CA LYS A 78 4.59 1.47 2.72
C LYS A 78 3.34 0.58 2.67
N ILE A 79 2.55 0.53 3.75
CA ILE A 79 1.38 -0.36 3.83
C ILE A 79 0.28 0.12 2.88
N TYR A 80 0.03 1.43 2.80
CA TYR A 80 -0.97 2.00 1.89
C TYR A 80 -0.61 1.69 0.42
N SER A 81 0.69 1.77 0.07
CA SER A 81 1.16 1.41 -1.27
C SER A 81 0.94 -0.07 -1.58
N GLN A 82 1.21 -0.97 -0.64
CA GLN A 82 0.94 -2.39 -0.80
C GLN A 82 -0.56 -2.69 -0.91
N ALA A 83 -1.41 -2.03 -0.12
CA ALA A 83 -2.86 -2.15 -0.20
C ALA A 83 -3.39 -1.68 -1.57
N THR A 84 -2.79 -0.64 -2.14
CA THR A 84 -3.14 -0.13 -3.48
C THR A 84 -2.75 -1.11 -4.59
N VAL A 85 -1.63 -1.82 -4.45
CA VAL A 85 -1.28 -2.91 -5.37
C VAL A 85 -2.32 -4.04 -5.28
N ALA A 86 -2.68 -4.46 -4.07
CA ALA A 86 -3.70 -5.50 -3.88
C ALA A 86 -5.06 -5.10 -4.48
N GLU A 87 -5.49 -3.84 -4.30
CA GLU A 87 -6.71 -3.30 -4.91
C GLU A 87 -6.64 -3.34 -6.44
N SER A 88 -5.51 -2.94 -7.03
CA SER A 88 -5.32 -2.95 -8.50
C SER A 88 -5.41 -4.36 -9.10
N GLU A 89 -5.06 -5.37 -8.31
CA GLU A 89 -5.16 -6.78 -8.66
C GLU A 89 -6.55 -7.38 -8.36
N LYS A 90 -7.51 -6.54 -7.92
CA LYS A 90 -8.87 -6.94 -7.52
C LYS A 90 -8.89 -7.93 -6.35
N LEU A 91 -7.89 -7.85 -5.48
CA LEU A 91 -7.80 -8.65 -4.26
C LEU A 91 -8.53 -7.93 -3.11
N ASP A 92 -9.84 -7.68 -3.31
CA ASP A 92 -10.63 -6.77 -2.47
C ASP A 92 -10.64 -7.19 -0.99
N GLN A 93 -10.67 -8.50 -0.72
CA GLN A 93 -10.62 -9.09 0.63
C GLN A 93 -9.30 -8.85 1.36
N ILE A 94 -8.24 -8.48 0.64
CA ILE A 94 -6.91 -8.20 1.21
C ILE A 94 -6.65 -6.69 1.22
N ALA A 95 -7.08 -5.98 0.18
CA ALA A 95 -6.93 -4.54 0.06
C ALA A 95 -7.57 -3.80 1.26
N GLY A 96 -8.81 -4.15 1.62
CA GLY A 96 -9.51 -3.55 2.77
C GLY A 96 -8.74 -3.72 4.09
N VAL A 97 -8.23 -4.93 4.35
CA VAL A 97 -7.40 -5.23 5.53
C VAL A 97 -6.10 -4.42 5.50
N GLY A 98 -5.46 -4.31 4.34
CA GLY A 98 -4.27 -3.49 4.13
C GLY A 98 -4.50 -2.02 4.43
N TYR A 99 -5.59 -1.43 3.92
CA TYR A 99 -5.96 -0.04 4.18
C TYR A 99 -6.31 0.20 5.65
N ARG A 100 -6.99 -0.75 6.31
CA ARG A 100 -7.21 -0.66 7.74
C ARG A 100 -5.90 -0.65 8.51
N LYS A 101 -4.97 -1.54 8.19
CA LYS A 101 -3.66 -1.54 8.83
C LYS A 101 -2.90 -0.23 8.59
N ALA A 102 -2.93 0.30 7.37
CA ALA A 102 -2.32 1.59 7.05
C ALA A 102 -2.88 2.71 7.94
N ALA A 103 -4.20 2.78 8.07
CA ALA A 103 -4.85 3.78 8.92
C ALA A 103 -4.42 3.73 10.39
N GLU A 104 -4.25 2.52 10.94
CA GLU A 104 -3.80 2.36 12.32
C GLU A 104 -2.41 2.96 12.53
N PHE A 105 -1.46 2.67 11.63
CA PHE A 105 -0.12 3.25 11.69
C PHE A 105 -0.16 4.77 11.54
N LEU A 106 -0.89 5.30 10.55
CA LEU A 106 -1.01 6.75 10.36
C LEU A 106 -1.48 7.47 11.61
N ILE A 107 -2.58 7.00 12.21
CA ILE A 107 -3.20 7.66 13.36
C ILE A 107 -2.33 7.49 14.61
N LYS A 108 -1.80 6.29 14.86
CA LYS A 108 -0.97 6.05 16.05
C LYS A 108 0.35 6.81 15.97
N ASP A 109 1.03 6.79 14.83
CA ASP A 109 2.32 7.49 14.66
C ASP A 109 2.15 9.00 14.84
N TYR A 110 1.07 9.59 14.30
CA TYR A 110 0.74 11.00 14.55
C TYR A 110 0.46 11.31 16.02
N VAL A 111 -0.31 10.46 16.72
CA VAL A 111 -0.58 10.69 18.14
C VAL A 111 0.70 10.56 18.96
N ILE A 112 1.56 9.58 18.64
CA ILE A 112 2.87 9.39 19.28
C ILE A 112 3.77 10.61 19.05
N SER A 113 3.78 11.18 17.85
CA SER A 113 4.63 12.36 17.57
C SER A 113 4.26 13.57 18.43
N LYS A 114 3.02 13.64 18.92
CA LYS A 114 2.52 14.69 19.82
C LYS A 114 2.55 14.32 21.31
N ASN A 115 2.75 13.03 21.64
CA ASN A 115 2.62 12.47 23.00
C ASN A 115 3.72 11.41 23.22
N GLN A 116 4.99 11.82 23.15
CA GLN A 116 6.13 10.89 23.15
C GLN A 116 6.22 10.09 24.46
N GLU A 117 5.81 10.68 25.58
CA GLU A 117 5.77 10.06 26.90
C GLU A 117 4.82 8.84 26.97
N ASP A 118 3.79 8.83 26.12
CA ASP A 118 2.75 7.80 26.09
C ASP A 118 2.96 6.77 24.97
N GLU A 119 4.09 6.81 24.26
CA GLU A 119 4.37 5.99 23.08
C GLU A 119 4.07 4.49 23.32
N GLU A 120 4.58 3.94 24.41
CA GLU A 120 4.41 2.53 24.76
C GLU A 120 2.98 2.16 25.13
N VAL A 121 2.19 3.13 25.62
CA VAL A 121 0.76 2.96 25.89
C VAL A 121 0.00 2.98 24.57
N ILE A 122 0.23 3.98 23.72
CA ILE A 122 -0.46 4.19 22.44
C ILE A 122 -0.29 2.97 21.52
N LYS A 123 0.92 2.38 21.46
CA LYS A 123 1.18 1.16 20.69
C LYS A 123 0.30 -0.02 21.11
N LYS A 124 0.05 -0.18 22.42
CA LYS A 124 -0.64 -1.35 23.01
C LYS A 124 -2.15 -1.24 23.00
N ILE A 125 -2.70 -0.04 23.13
CA ILE A 125 -4.15 0.15 23.19
C ILE A 125 -4.80 0.05 21.81
N MET A 126 -6.11 -0.27 21.80
CA MET A 126 -6.89 -0.35 20.57
C MET A 126 -7.01 1.02 19.90
N LEU A 127 -6.97 1.05 18.56
CA LEU A 127 -7.08 2.27 17.76
C LEU A 127 -8.28 3.15 18.15
N GLY A 128 -9.44 2.55 18.41
CA GLY A 128 -10.63 3.30 18.84
C GLY A 128 -10.44 4.07 20.15
N LYS A 129 -9.62 3.53 21.07
CA LYS A 129 -9.26 4.18 22.33
C LYS A 129 -8.26 5.31 22.09
N VAL A 130 -7.22 5.08 21.27
CA VAL A 130 -6.28 6.13 20.83
C VAL A 130 -7.04 7.33 20.27
N ILE A 131 -7.99 7.10 19.37
CA ILE A 131 -8.78 8.16 18.73
C ILE A 131 -9.63 8.93 19.75
N SER A 132 -10.21 8.24 20.72
CA SER A 132 -11.10 8.86 21.70
C SER A 132 -10.32 9.68 22.72
N ASP A 133 -9.17 9.18 23.17
CA ASP A 133 -8.41 9.74 24.29
C ASP A 133 -7.45 10.85 23.83
N TYR A 134 -6.91 10.80 22.60
CA TYR A 134 -5.82 11.68 22.16
C TYR A 134 -6.16 12.66 21.03
N LEU A 135 -7.31 12.51 20.36
CA LEU A 135 -7.69 13.37 19.23
C LEU A 135 -8.86 14.32 19.57
N SER A 136 -9.19 14.51 20.85
CA SER A 136 -10.30 15.38 21.27
C SER A 136 -10.16 16.82 20.79
N ASP A 137 -8.93 17.32 20.71
CA ASP A 137 -8.63 18.71 20.36
C ASP A 137 -8.73 18.97 18.85
N PHE A 138 -8.79 17.90 18.05
CA PHE A 138 -8.90 17.95 16.60
C PHE A 138 -10.21 17.26 16.14
N PRO A 139 -11.39 17.87 16.36
CA PRO A 139 -12.68 17.20 16.19
C PRO A 139 -12.92 16.67 14.77
N LYS A 140 -12.43 17.37 13.74
CA LYS A 140 -12.51 16.91 12.34
C LYS A 140 -11.63 15.70 12.08
N LEU A 141 -10.39 15.71 12.56
CA LEU A 141 -9.48 14.57 12.45
C LEU A 141 -10.01 13.38 13.25
N GLN A 142 -10.54 13.61 14.45
CA GLN A 142 -11.17 12.57 15.25
C GLN A 142 -12.36 11.93 14.52
N ALA A 143 -13.21 12.72 13.87
CA ALA A 143 -14.35 12.21 13.10
C ALA A 143 -13.90 11.36 11.89
N LEU A 144 -12.85 11.81 11.17
CA LEU A 144 -12.25 11.03 10.10
C LEU A 144 -11.68 9.71 10.62
N ALA A 145 -10.89 9.77 11.69
CA ALA A 145 -10.27 8.60 12.30
C ALA A 145 -11.30 7.59 12.83
N LYS A 146 -12.39 8.06 13.46
CA LYS A 146 -13.51 7.21 13.89
C LYS A 146 -14.17 6.52 12.68
N SER A 147 -14.41 7.26 11.59
CA SER A 147 -15.01 6.71 10.37
C SER A 147 -14.14 5.63 9.74
N VAL A 148 -12.83 5.86 9.67
CA VAL A 148 -11.85 4.87 9.19
C VAL A 148 -11.80 3.64 10.11
N ALA A 149 -11.84 3.85 11.43
CA ALA A 149 -11.89 2.77 12.41
C ALA A 149 -13.19 1.97 12.38
N TRP A 150 -14.30 2.55 11.92
CA TRP A 150 -15.57 1.83 11.77
C TRP A 150 -15.60 1.05 10.46
N ILE A 151 -15.35 1.71 9.32
CA ILE A 151 -15.40 1.06 8.00
C ILE A 151 -14.30 0.00 7.88
N GLY A 152 -13.09 0.27 8.35
CA GLY A 152 -12.01 -0.72 8.27
C GLY A 152 -12.21 -1.93 9.19
N ASN A 153 -13.09 -1.88 10.20
CA ASN A 153 -13.47 -3.07 10.97
C ASN A 153 -14.41 -3.97 10.15
N ASP A 154 -15.24 -3.38 9.30
CA ASP A 154 -16.14 -4.12 8.41
C ASP A 154 -15.36 -4.87 7.30
N GLU A 155 -14.15 -4.42 6.95
CA GLU A 155 -13.25 -5.13 6.03
C GLU A 155 -12.55 -6.34 6.67
N THR A 156 -12.58 -6.48 7.99
CA THR A 156 -11.98 -7.62 8.71
C THR A 156 -13.00 -8.54 9.36
N HIS A 157 -14.26 -8.10 9.48
CA HIS A 157 -15.32 -8.83 10.15
C HIS A 157 -16.19 -9.63 9.18
N TYR A 158 -16.64 -10.81 9.62
CA TYR A 158 -17.51 -11.71 8.86
C TYR A 158 -18.87 -11.08 8.49
N VAL A 159 -19.35 -10.13 9.30
CA VAL A 159 -20.61 -9.41 9.09
C VAL A 159 -20.29 -7.93 8.93
N ARG A 160 -20.59 -7.37 7.75
CA ARG A 160 -20.54 -5.93 7.52
C ARG A 160 -21.70 -5.26 8.25
N ARG A 161 -21.44 -4.16 8.95
CA ARG A 161 -22.45 -3.43 9.72
C ARG A 161 -22.89 -2.13 9.03
N HIS A 162 -22.09 -1.62 8.09
CA HIS A 162 -22.34 -0.37 7.40
C HIS A 162 -22.50 -0.58 5.89
N ASP A 163 -23.67 -1.09 5.47
CA ASP A 163 -23.94 -1.44 4.06
C ASP A 163 -23.95 -0.24 3.08
N SER A 164 -23.98 1.00 3.58
CA SER A 164 -23.95 2.21 2.75
C SER A 164 -22.54 2.73 2.42
N LYS A 165 -21.49 2.08 2.95
CA LYS A 165 -20.10 2.51 2.83
C LYS A 165 -19.23 1.40 2.27
N ASP A 166 -18.29 1.78 1.42
CA ASP A 166 -17.40 0.83 0.73
C ASP A 166 -15.91 1.16 0.92
N LEU A 167 -15.07 0.40 0.22
CA LEU A 167 -13.62 0.55 0.21
C LEU A 167 -13.18 1.95 -0.27
N GLN A 168 -13.92 2.58 -1.18
CA GLN A 168 -13.58 3.92 -1.68
C GLN A 168 -13.85 4.98 -0.62
N ASP A 169 -14.92 4.84 0.16
CA ASP A 169 -15.15 5.67 1.34
C ASP A 169 -14.01 5.53 2.37
N LEU A 170 -13.58 4.30 2.66
CA LEU A 170 -12.44 4.05 3.55
C LEU A 170 -11.18 4.78 3.07
N LYS A 171 -10.81 4.59 1.80
CA LYS A 171 -9.65 5.25 1.19
C LYS A 171 -9.75 6.76 1.24
N ARG A 172 -10.92 7.32 0.91
CA ARG A 172 -11.16 8.77 0.93
C ARG A 172 -10.97 9.34 2.34
N PHE A 173 -11.44 8.66 3.38
CA PHE A 173 -11.25 9.12 4.74
C PHE A 173 -9.81 8.96 5.24
N ILE A 174 -9.10 7.88 4.85
CA ILE A 174 -7.67 7.74 5.14
C ILE A 174 -6.87 8.87 4.50
N LEU A 175 -7.12 9.18 3.22
CA LEU A 175 -6.43 10.26 2.52
C LEU A 175 -6.73 11.63 3.12
N ALA A 176 -7.98 11.87 3.55
CA ALA A 176 -8.33 13.10 4.25
C ALA A 176 -7.63 13.22 5.62
N SER A 177 -7.53 12.12 6.38
CA SER A 177 -6.75 12.10 7.63
C SER A 177 -5.28 12.38 7.37
N ALA A 178 -4.69 11.74 6.35
CA ALA A 178 -3.29 11.96 5.97
C ALA A 178 -3.04 13.41 5.56
N GLN A 179 -3.96 14.03 4.81
CA GLN A 179 -3.84 15.43 4.40
C GLN A 179 -3.89 16.38 5.60
N PHE A 180 -4.76 16.11 6.56
CA PHE A 180 -4.84 16.89 7.80
C PHE A 180 -3.54 16.78 8.60
N ILE A 181 -3.04 15.56 8.78
CA ILE A 181 -1.81 15.28 9.52
C ILE A 181 -0.59 15.91 8.85
N ALA A 182 -0.48 15.82 7.53
CA ALA A 182 0.61 16.47 6.78
C ALA A 182 0.57 17.99 6.93
N ALA A 183 -0.62 18.59 6.85
CA ALA A 183 -0.78 20.03 7.05
C ALA A 183 -0.44 20.46 8.50
N ASP A 184 -0.75 19.63 9.49
CA ASP A 184 -0.39 19.87 10.89
C ASP A 184 1.12 19.79 11.12
N TYR A 185 1.80 18.85 10.45
CA TYR A 185 3.26 18.76 10.46
C TYR A 185 3.90 20.03 9.88
N ASP A 186 3.43 20.54 8.74
CA ASP A 186 3.93 21.79 8.15
C ASP A 186 3.65 23.00 9.07
N ALA A 187 2.52 22.97 9.79
CA ALA A 187 2.18 24.00 10.76
C ALA A 187 3.13 23.98 11.97
N ASP A 188 3.50 22.81 12.49
CA ASP A 188 4.51 22.67 13.54
C ASP A 188 5.87 23.20 13.10
N ASP A 189 6.29 22.85 11.89
CA ASP A 189 7.53 23.34 11.30
C ASP A 189 7.53 24.87 11.23
N ALA A 190 6.45 25.48 10.72
CA ALA A 190 6.27 26.93 10.72
C ALA A 190 6.28 27.58 12.11
N LEU A 191 5.72 26.91 13.13
CA LEU A 191 5.75 27.38 14.51
C LEU A 191 7.18 27.39 15.09
N SER A 192 8.00 26.41 14.72
CA SER A 192 9.41 26.37 15.12
C SER A 192 10.21 27.56 14.57
N PHE A 193 9.85 28.09 13.40
CA PHE A 193 10.47 29.28 12.82
C PHE A 193 9.97 30.60 13.42
N THR A 194 8.75 30.63 13.97
CA THR A 194 8.09 31.88 14.41
C THR A 194 8.09 32.08 15.92
N SER A 195 8.48 31.07 16.70
CA SER A 195 8.66 31.16 18.15
C SER A 195 10.02 31.81 18.44
N PRO A 196 10.09 33.02 19.03
CA PRO A 196 11.35 33.61 19.44
C PRO A 196 11.91 32.85 20.66
N ASP A 197 13.21 32.58 20.65
CA ASP A 197 13.98 32.12 21.82
C ASP A 197 13.77 33.03 23.06
#